data_AF-A0A1H7WFM7-F1
#
_entry.id   AF-A0A1H7WFM7-F1
#
_cell.length_a   1.000
_cell.length_b   1.000
_cell.length_c   1.000
_cell.angle_alpha   90.00
_cell.angle_beta   90.00
_cell.angle_gamma   90.00
#
_symmetry.space_group_name_H-M   'P 1'
#
loop_
_entity.id
_entity.type
_entity.pdbx_description
1 polymer ?
#
loop_
_entity_poly.entity_id
_entity_poly.type
_entity_poly.pdbx_seq_one_letter_code
_entity_poly.pdbx_strand_id
1 'polypeptide(L)'
;MEYFNGKQNALSFSTGITLASNTVSLNPATATSLGGVKAGSGINVGSDGTISISPNVSSFSGGTTGFTPSTSTTGAVTLAGTLNPSNGGTGNSSIPSLGTILQGDGSKYQILSPGTSGQVLMSNGSGNAISWKTPFTSSVAEIYDTAGTQSFSTATGFTTMLINTAGIVDTGYTAGSGTITVANAGKYKITYRISAAVTTNSHATGEYKLQVNGNDIAGTTGFTYHRNNADSRGTVTVTKILNLNANDVIRVQGKVVNSSNRTLQLMANGSSLIIEKL
;
A
#
# COMPACT_ATOMS: atom_id res chain seq x y z
N MET A 1 26.11 -86.58 66.97
CA MET A 1 25.04 -86.20 66.03
C MET A 1 24.32 -85.01 66.63
N GLU A 2 24.50 -83.82 66.04
CA GLU A 2 23.87 -82.57 66.48
C GLU A 2 22.40 -82.53 66.09
N TYR A 3 21.52 -82.13 67.01
CA TYR A 3 20.19 -81.64 66.64
C TYR A 3 19.87 -80.39 67.46
N PHE A 4 20.05 -79.23 66.81
CA PHE A 4 19.64 -77.91 67.28
C PHE A 4 18.15 -77.93 67.63
N ASN A 5 17.79 -77.91 68.92
CA ASN A 5 16.39 -77.91 69.33
C ASN A 5 15.77 -76.49 69.25
N GLY A 6 15.62 -76.02 68.02
CA GLY A 6 14.40 -75.39 67.50
C GLY A 6 13.97 -74.02 68.01
N LYS A 7 14.58 -73.44 69.04
CA LYS A 7 14.27 -72.06 69.45
C LYS A 7 14.94 -71.06 68.51
N GLN A 8 14.43 -70.97 67.28
CA GLN A 8 14.52 -69.72 66.54
C GLN A 8 13.88 -68.66 67.46
N ASN A 9 14.68 -67.73 67.96
CA ASN A 9 14.15 -66.54 68.61
C ASN A 9 13.11 -65.96 67.64
N ALA A 10 11.84 -65.99 68.03
CA ALA A 10 10.78 -65.44 67.19
C ALA A 10 11.18 -64.00 66.89
N LEU A 11 11.53 -63.71 65.64
CA LEU A 11 11.79 -62.36 65.19
C LEU A 11 10.53 -61.56 65.53
N SER A 12 10.63 -60.69 66.54
CA SER A 12 9.52 -59.82 66.91
C SER A 12 9.49 -58.70 65.89
N PHE A 13 8.55 -58.78 64.96
CA PHE A 13 8.34 -57.73 63.98
C PHE A 13 7.60 -56.56 64.62
N SER A 14 7.96 -55.34 64.23
CA SER A 14 7.20 -54.13 64.56
C SER A 14 5.85 -54.12 63.83
N THR A 15 4.96 -53.21 64.22
CA THR A 15 3.64 -53.01 63.59
C THR A 15 3.75 -52.95 62.06
N GLY A 16 3.09 -53.87 61.35
CA GLY A 16 3.03 -53.90 59.87
C GLY A 16 3.48 -55.21 59.24
N ILE A 17 4.13 -56.11 60.00
CA ILE A 17 4.59 -57.41 59.53
C ILE A 17 4.18 -58.50 60.53
N THR A 18 3.57 -59.58 60.03
CA THR A 18 3.18 -60.76 60.82
C THR A 18 3.93 -61.99 60.31
N LEU A 19 4.47 -62.83 61.21
CA LEU A 19 5.06 -64.13 60.86
C LEU A 19 4.13 -65.25 61.30
N ALA A 20 3.63 -66.04 60.35
CA ALA A 20 2.82 -67.22 60.63
C ALA A 20 3.35 -68.40 59.80
N SER A 21 3.66 -69.53 60.46
CA SER A 21 4.11 -70.77 59.81
C SER A 21 5.23 -70.56 58.78
N ASN A 22 6.31 -69.88 59.18
CA ASN A 22 7.44 -69.50 58.32
C ASN A 22 7.10 -68.60 57.12
N THR A 23 5.91 -68.00 57.07
CA THR A 23 5.51 -67.03 56.05
C THR A 23 5.45 -65.63 56.67
N VAL A 24 6.21 -64.70 56.10
CA VAL A 24 6.15 -63.28 56.45
C VAL A 24 5.03 -62.65 55.64
N SER A 25 3.98 -62.18 56.30
CA SER A 25 2.87 -61.44 55.69
C SER A 25 2.96 -59.96 56.08
N LEU A 26 2.84 -59.08 55.10
CA LEU A 26 2.61 -57.66 55.34
C LEU A 26 1.16 -57.45 55.76
N ASN A 27 0.87 -56.39 56.53
CA ASN A 27 -0.51 -55.99 56.80
C ASN A 27 -1.23 -55.60 55.48
N PRO A 28 -2.56 -55.82 55.36
CA PRO A 28 -3.32 -55.38 54.19
C PRO A 28 -3.13 -53.88 53.92
N ALA A 29 -3.03 -53.51 52.64
CA ALA A 29 -2.99 -52.11 52.24
C ALA A 29 -4.29 -51.39 52.60
N THR A 30 -4.19 -50.14 53.00
CA THR A 30 -5.29 -49.19 53.20
C THR A 30 -5.03 -47.95 52.35
N ALA A 31 -6.02 -47.06 52.22
CA ALA A 31 -5.87 -45.79 51.48
C ALA A 31 -4.72 -44.89 51.98
N THR A 32 -4.12 -45.17 53.16
CA THR A 32 -3.03 -44.38 53.75
C THR A 32 -1.78 -45.19 54.14
N SER A 33 -1.80 -46.53 54.03
CA SER A 33 -0.69 -47.41 54.44
C SER A 33 -0.60 -48.67 53.58
N LEU A 34 0.57 -49.00 53.03
CA LEU A 34 0.87 -50.22 52.27
C LEU A 34 1.71 -51.16 53.13
N GLY A 35 1.09 -51.98 53.98
CA GLY A 35 1.84 -52.90 54.84
C GLY A 35 2.87 -52.22 55.76
N GLY A 36 2.62 -50.97 56.15
CA GLY A 36 3.53 -50.14 56.97
C GLY A 36 4.17 -48.95 56.25
N VAL A 37 4.06 -48.84 54.91
CA VAL A 37 4.56 -47.68 54.15
C VAL A 37 3.46 -46.63 53.98
N LYS A 38 3.67 -45.40 54.49
CA LYS A 38 2.71 -44.29 54.33
C LYS A 38 2.70 -43.80 52.88
N ALA A 39 1.53 -43.79 52.24
CA ALA A 39 1.39 -43.22 50.90
C ALA A 39 1.56 -41.69 50.95
N GLY A 40 2.47 -41.16 50.12
CA GLY A 40 2.69 -39.73 49.95
C GLY A 40 1.73 -39.10 48.94
N SER A 41 1.77 -37.77 48.81
CA SER A 41 1.03 -37.07 47.75
C SER A 41 1.48 -37.57 46.36
N GLY A 42 0.53 -37.82 45.46
CA GLY A 42 0.79 -38.33 44.10
C GLY A 42 0.86 -39.85 43.95
N ILE A 43 0.76 -40.62 45.04
CA ILE A 43 0.71 -42.08 45.03
C ILE A 43 -0.73 -42.53 45.27
N ASN A 44 -1.30 -43.29 44.34
CA ASN A 44 -2.60 -43.93 44.47
C ASN A 44 -2.44 -45.39 44.89
N VAL A 45 -3.17 -45.81 45.91
CA VAL A 45 -3.18 -47.20 46.41
C VAL A 45 -4.56 -47.81 46.16
N GLY A 46 -4.62 -48.83 45.31
CA GLY A 46 -5.82 -49.61 45.04
C GLY A 46 -6.24 -50.47 46.24
N SER A 47 -7.52 -50.83 46.32
CA SER A 47 -8.05 -51.71 47.38
C SER A 47 -7.48 -53.13 47.35
N ASP A 48 -6.84 -53.51 46.25
CA ASP A 48 -6.10 -54.76 46.04
C ASP A 48 -4.62 -54.66 46.43
N GLY A 49 -4.16 -53.49 46.90
CA GLY A 49 -2.76 -53.22 47.23
C GLY A 49 -1.90 -52.76 46.05
N THR A 50 -2.47 -52.54 44.86
CA THR A 50 -1.73 -52.03 43.71
C THR A 50 -1.29 -50.58 43.95
N ILE A 51 0.01 -50.31 43.81
CA ILE A 51 0.58 -48.96 43.85
C ILE A 51 0.63 -48.42 42.43
N SER A 52 0.04 -47.24 42.22
CA SER A 52 0.14 -46.52 40.96
C SER A 52 0.58 -45.08 41.19
N ILE A 53 1.37 -44.55 40.26
CA ILE A 53 1.56 -43.11 40.11
C ILE A 53 0.58 -42.63 39.04
N SER A 54 -0.24 -41.64 39.36
CA SER A 54 -1.03 -41.00 38.31
C SER A 54 -0.09 -40.09 37.52
N PRO A 55 -0.06 -40.13 36.17
CA PRO A 55 0.67 -39.13 35.40
C PRO A 55 -0.14 -37.83 35.46
N ASN A 56 0.05 -37.02 36.49
CA ASN A 56 -0.77 -35.83 36.72
C ASN A 56 0.05 -34.55 36.54
N VAL A 57 -0.52 -33.62 35.77
CA VAL A 57 -0.06 -32.24 35.70
C VAL A 57 -0.78 -31.50 36.81
N SER A 58 -0.07 -31.20 37.90
CA SER A 58 -0.65 -30.55 39.07
C SER A 58 -0.90 -29.05 38.87
N SER A 59 -0.17 -28.42 37.93
CA SER A 59 -0.44 -27.07 37.46
C SER A 59 0.16 -26.84 36.08
N PHE A 60 -0.54 -26.07 35.25
CA PHE A 60 -0.04 -25.55 33.99
C PHE A 60 -0.76 -24.23 33.70
N SER A 61 -0.04 -23.23 33.20
CA SER A 61 -0.61 -21.94 32.83
C SER A 61 0.01 -21.43 31.55
N GLY A 62 -0.83 -21.04 30.59
CA GLY A 62 -0.40 -20.32 29.39
C GLY A 62 -0.15 -18.83 29.64
N GLY A 63 -0.45 -18.31 30.84
CA GLY A 63 -0.31 -16.88 31.13
C GLY A 63 -1.00 -15.98 30.09
N THR A 64 -0.28 -15.01 29.56
CA THR A 64 -0.76 -14.05 28.55
C THR A 64 -0.50 -14.50 27.09
N THR A 65 0.01 -15.72 26.89
CA THR A 65 0.46 -16.20 25.57
C THR A 65 -0.67 -16.37 24.56
N GLY A 66 -1.92 -16.51 25.00
CA GLY A 66 -3.06 -16.85 24.15
C GLY A 66 -3.26 -18.37 23.99
N PHE A 67 -2.40 -19.18 24.60
CA PHE A 67 -2.58 -20.63 24.66
C PHE A 67 -3.43 -21.06 25.85
N THR A 68 -4.38 -21.97 25.60
CA THR A 68 -5.19 -22.61 26.62
C THR A 68 -5.05 -24.14 26.53
N PRO A 69 -5.07 -24.86 27.67
CA PRO A 69 -5.23 -26.31 27.65
C PRO A 69 -6.53 -26.65 26.91
N SER A 70 -6.41 -27.47 25.87
CA SER A 70 -7.53 -27.73 24.94
C SER A 70 -8.41 -28.91 25.36
N THR A 71 -7.89 -29.82 26.18
CA THR A 71 -8.58 -30.98 26.75
C THR A 71 -8.01 -31.33 28.11
N SER A 72 -8.78 -31.98 28.99
CA SER A 72 -8.24 -32.56 30.22
C SER A 72 -7.30 -33.72 29.86
N THR A 73 -6.02 -33.61 30.23
CA THR A 73 -5.01 -34.64 29.97
C THR A 73 -4.41 -35.15 31.27
N THR A 74 -4.39 -36.46 31.48
CA THR A 74 -3.47 -37.11 32.42
C THR A 74 -2.14 -37.32 31.69
N GLY A 75 -1.12 -36.55 32.05
CA GLY A 75 0.24 -36.67 31.50
C GLY A 75 0.59 -35.52 30.56
N ALA A 76 0.48 -35.72 29.24
CA ALA A 76 0.91 -34.75 28.23
C ALA A 76 -0.10 -33.61 28.03
N VAL A 77 0.33 -32.34 28.18
CA VAL A 77 -0.53 -31.16 27.99
C VAL A 77 -0.61 -30.79 26.50
N THR A 78 -1.82 -30.79 25.93
CA THR A 78 -2.07 -30.31 24.56
C THR A 78 -2.65 -28.90 24.58
N LEU A 79 -1.98 -27.97 23.91
CA LEU A 79 -2.37 -26.56 23.82
C LEU A 79 -3.14 -26.27 22.54
N ALA A 80 -4.12 -25.37 22.64
CA ALA A 80 -4.78 -24.75 21.49
C ALA A 80 -4.64 -23.22 21.54
N GLY A 81 -5.05 -22.56 20.45
CA GLY A 81 -5.00 -21.11 20.28
C GLY A 81 -3.84 -20.65 19.40
N THR A 82 -3.62 -19.35 19.39
CA THR A 82 -2.53 -18.70 18.65
C THR A 82 -1.67 -17.92 19.63
N LEU A 83 -0.37 -17.89 19.39
CA LEU A 83 0.52 -17.04 20.16
C LEU A 83 0.22 -15.57 19.89
N ASN A 84 -0.06 -14.79 20.93
CA ASN A 84 -0.35 -13.36 20.83
C ASN A 84 0.89 -12.56 20.38
N PRO A 85 0.71 -11.40 19.70
CA PRO A 85 1.84 -10.54 19.29
C PRO A 85 2.75 -10.09 20.42
N SER A 86 2.20 -9.81 21.60
CA SER A 86 2.97 -9.43 22.79
C SER A 86 3.94 -10.53 23.26
N ASN A 87 3.75 -11.76 22.80
CA ASN A 87 4.59 -12.91 23.11
C ASN A 87 5.30 -13.45 21.85
N GLY A 88 5.44 -12.64 20.80
CA GLY A 88 6.21 -12.98 19.58
C GLY A 88 5.45 -13.77 18.52
N GLY A 89 4.15 -14.00 18.70
CA GLY A 89 3.30 -14.63 17.69
C GLY A 89 2.62 -13.63 16.77
N THR A 90 1.68 -14.10 15.95
CA THR A 90 0.88 -13.23 15.08
C THR A 90 -0.50 -12.91 15.66
N GLY A 91 -1.01 -13.75 16.55
CA GLY A 91 -2.42 -13.73 16.95
C GLY A 91 -3.39 -14.17 15.85
N ASN A 92 -2.89 -14.76 14.75
CA ASN A 92 -3.69 -15.23 13.62
C ASN A 92 -3.52 -16.74 13.42
N SER A 93 -4.60 -17.43 13.06
CA SER A 93 -4.59 -18.86 12.72
C SER A 93 -4.28 -19.13 11.24
N SER A 94 -4.25 -18.09 10.40
CA SER A 94 -3.99 -18.18 8.97
C SER A 94 -2.63 -17.58 8.61
N ILE A 95 -1.94 -18.23 7.67
CA ILE A 95 -0.67 -17.75 7.12
C ILE A 95 -0.98 -16.67 6.07
N PRO A 96 -0.36 -15.47 6.15
CA PRO A 96 -0.52 -14.44 5.13
C PRO A 96 0.00 -14.92 3.78
N SER A 97 -0.69 -14.57 2.69
CA SER A 97 -0.22 -14.87 1.33
C SER A 97 1.00 -14.03 0.96
N LEU A 98 1.75 -14.47 -0.05
CA LEU A 98 2.91 -13.76 -0.57
C LEU A 98 2.57 -12.31 -0.93
N GLY A 99 3.41 -11.37 -0.49
CA GLY A 99 3.28 -9.94 -0.78
C GLY A 99 2.30 -9.18 0.12
N THR A 100 1.67 -9.85 1.08
CA THR A 100 0.85 -9.17 2.10
C THR A 100 1.72 -8.41 3.10
N ILE A 101 1.13 -7.42 3.75
CA ILE A 101 1.75 -6.66 4.84
C ILE A 101 0.98 -6.92 6.12
N LEU A 102 1.71 -7.26 7.18
CA LEU A 102 1.17 -7.39 8.53
C LEU A 102 1.21 -6.05 9.25
N GLN A 103 0.09 -5.65 9.84
CA GLN A 103 -0.08 -4.39 10.54
C GLN A 103 -0.60 -4.66 11.95
N GLY A 104 0.08 -4.17 12.98
CA GLY A 104 -0.41 -4.36 14.35
C GLY A 104 -1.67 -3.54 14.62
N ASP A 105 -2.70 -4.15 15.21
CA ASP A 105 -3.91 -3.44 15.69
C ASP A 105 -3.96 -3.30 17.23
N GLY A 106 -2.88 -3.71 17.90
CA GLY A 106 -2.76 -3.74 19.36
C GLY A 106 -3.08 -5.10 20.01
N SER A 107 -3.80 -6.00 19.32
CA SER A 107 -4.16 -7.34 19.82
C SER A 107 -3.71 -8.48 18.90
N LYS A 108 -3.68 -8.25 17.58
CA LYS A 108 -3.26 -9.18 16.53
C LYS A 108 -2.59 -8.40 15.39
N TYR A 109 -2.06 -9.13 14.40
CA TYR A 109 -1.71 -8.52 13.12
C TYR A 109 -2.89 -8.60 12.13
N GLN A 110 -3.25 -7.46 11.59
CA GLN A 110 -4.17 -7.31 10.47
C GLN A 110 -3.40 -7.50 9.16
N ILE A 111 -4.05 -8.10 8.17
CA ILE A 111 -3.44 -8.39 6.87
C ILE A 111 -3.90 -7.32 5.87
N LEU A 112 -2.97 -6.53 5.35
CA LEU A 112 -3.18 -5.73 4.15
C LEU A 112 -2.78 -6.58 2.94
N SER A 113 -3.72 -6.75 2.01
CA SER A 113 -3.48 -7.48 0.76
C SER A 113 -2.37 -6.83 -0.07
N PRO A 114 -1.70 -7.59 -0.96
CA PRO A 114 -0.67 -7.03 -1.82
C PRO A 114 -1.19 -5.86 -2.65
N GLY A 115 -0.35 -4.85 -2.83
CA GLY A 115 -0.64 -3.71 -3.71
C GLY A 115 -0.57 -4.11 -5.18
N THR A 116 -1.07 -3.23 -6.04
CA THR A 116 -0.84 -3.32 -7.49
C THR A 116 0.48 -2.66 -7.86
N SER A 117 1.08 -3.06 -8.99
CA SER A 117 2.30 -2.44 -9.52
C SER A 117 2.18 -0.91 -9.60
N GLY A 118 3.23 -0.21 -9.20
CA GLY A 118 3.29 1.25 -9.15
C GLY A 118 2.68 1.88 -7.90
N GLN A 119 1.99 1.13 -7.04
CA GLN A 119 1.49 1.65 -5.77
C GLN A 119 2.60 1.74 -4.72
N VAL A 120 2.47 2.70 -3.81
CA VAL A 120 3.32 2.88 -2.64
C VAL A 120 2.52 2.70 -1.37
N LEU A 121 3.18 2.22 -0.32
CA LEU A 121 2.57 2.13 0.99
C LEU A 121 2.57 3.51 1.65
N MET A 122 1.40 3.98 2.06
CA MET A 122 1.22 5.31 2.64
C MET A 122 0.72 5.20 4.08
N SER A 123 1.33 5.99 4.97
CA SER A 123 0.80 6.19 6.31
C SER A 123 -0.48 7.01 6.26
N ASN A 124 -1.50 6.56 6.99
CA ASN A 124 -2.76 7.29 7.16
C ASN A 124 -2.79 8.07 8.50
N GLY A 125 -1.64 8.24 9.16
CA GLY A 125 -1.52 8.88 10.46
C GLY A 125 -1.65 7.93 11.65
N SER A 126 -1.33 8.43 12.85
CA SER A 126 -1.34 7.63 14.09
C SER A 126 -2.71 7.00 14.33
N GLY A 127 -2.73 5.74 14.76
CA GLY A 127 -3.97 4.98 15.03
C GLY A 127 -4.73 4.51 13.80
N ASN A 128 -4.26 4.82 12.58
CA ASN A 128 -4.90 4.38 11.34
C ASN A 128 -4.05 3.32 10.63
N ALA A 129 -4.72 2.32 10.06
CA ALA A 129 -4.07 1.32 9.22
C ALA A 129 -3.37 1.98 8.02
N ILE A 130 -2.17 1.51 7.66
CA ILE A 130 -1.48 1.97 6.44
C ILE A 130 -2.19 1.38 5.20
N SER A 131 -2.09 2.07 4.06
CA SER A 131 -2.79 1.65 2.84
C SER A 131 -1.97 1.89 1.58
N TRP A 132 -2.22 1.11 0.54
CA TRP A 132 -1.64 1.35 -0.78
C TRP A 132 -2.25 2.60 -1.42
N LYS A 133 -1.41 3.44 -1.99
CA LYS A 133 -1.79 4.62 -2.77
C LYS A 133 -1.08 4.61 -4.10
N THR A 134 -1.77 5.03 -5.14
CA THR A 134 -1.14 5.30 -6.44
C THR A 134 -0.47 6.67 -6.38
N PRO A 135 0.87 6.76 -6.50
CA PRO A 135 1.55 8.03 -6.60
C PRO A 135 1.05 8.83 -7.81
N PHE A 136 1.03 10.14 -7.67
CA PHE A 136 0.90 10.99 -8.85
C PHE A 136 2.12 10.78 -9.75
N THR A 137 1.87 10.46 -11.02
CA THR A 137 2.92 10.41 -12.04
C THR A 137 2.65 11.56 -13.00
N SER A 138 3.63 12.45 -13.19
CA SER A 138 3.47 13.53 -14.18
C SER A 138 3.27 12.91 -15.56
N SER A 139 2.40 13.55 -16.34
CA SER A 139 2.09 13.15 -17.71
C SER A 139 1.96 14.42 -18.54
N VAL A 140 2.46 14.37 -19.77
CA VAL A 140 2.56 15.54 -20.63
C VAL A 140 2.03 15.25 -22.04
N ALA A 141 1.48 16.27 -22.67
CA ALA A 141 1.26 16.30 -24.10
C ALA A 141 1.84 17.58 -24.70
N GLU A 142 2.46 17.44 -25.87
CA GLU A 142 2.98 18.52 -26.69
C GLU A 142 2.49 18.35 -28.14
N ILE A 143 2.03 19.45 -28.71
CA ILE A 143 1.93 19.62 -30.15
C ILE A 143 2.82 20.80 -30.56
N TYR A 144 3.49 20.71 -31.70
CA TYR A 144 4.34 21.76 -32.26
C TYR A 144 4.08 21.99 -33.76
N ASP A 145 4.48 23.17 -34.25
CA ASP A 145 4.37 23.52 -35.66
C ASP A 145 5.67 23.19 -36.39
N THR A 146 5.59 22.39 -37.45
CA THR A 146 6.72 22.12 -38.35
C THR A 146 6.60 22.85 -39.68
N ALA A 147 5.41 23.32 -40.04
CA ALA A 147 5.12 23.84 -41.38
C ALA A 147 5.42 25.34 -41.47
N GLY A 148 5.00 26.14 -40.49
CA GLY A 148 5.21 27.58 -40.52
C GLY A 148 4.46 28.29 -41.64
N THR A 149 3.35 27.72 -42.13
CA THR A 149 2.64 28.27 -43.30
C THR A 149 1.31 28.93 -42.96
N GLN A 150 0.81 28.77 -41.73
CA GLN A 150 -0.49 29.32 -41.35
C GLN A 150 -0.45 30.85 -41.25
N SER A 151 -1.25 31.52 -42.06
CA SER A 151 -1.53 32.95 -41.91
C SER A 151 -2.60 33.23 -40.86
N PHE A 152 -2.52 34.38 -40.21
CA PHE A 152 -3.43 34.81 -39.16
C PHE A 152 -4.63 35.57 -39.73
N SER A 153 -5.81 35.41 -39.11
CA SER A 153 -6.97 36.27 -39.38
C SER A 153 -6.71 37.73 -38.99
N THR A 154 -7.33 38.67 -39.71
CA THR A 154 -7.31 40.11 -39.40
C THR A 154 -8.27 40.47 -38.25
N ALA A 155 -8.17 41.72 -37.78
CA ALA A 155 -8.66 42.29 -36.52
C ALA A 155 -10.02 41.82 -35.94
N THR A 156 -10.96 41.36 -36.78
CA THR A 156 -12.31 40.94 -36.37
C THR A 156 -12.42 39.47 -35.95
N GLY A 157 -11.43 38.62 -36.27
CA GLY A 157 -11.50 37.18 -36.04
C GLY A 157 -10.22 36.59 -35.47
N PHE A 158 -10.37 35.52 -34.69
CA PHE A 158 -9.27 34.70 -34.19
C PHE A 158 -9.21 33.38 -34.96
N THR A 159 -8.01 32.97 -35.34
CA THR A 159 -7.75 31.66 -35.97
C THR A 159 -7.18 30.72 -34.92
N THR A 160 -7.61 29.46 -34.89
CA THR A 160 -6.92 28.41 -34.12
C THR A 160 -5.52 28.21 -34.69
N MET A 161 -4.51 28.26 -33.84
CA MET A 161 -3.13 28.03 -34.26
C MET A 161 -2.95 26.56 -34.65
N LEU A 162 -2.62 26.29 -35.92
CA LEU A 162 -2.47 24.94 -36.47
C LEU A 162 -1.10 24.35 -36.13
N ILE A 163 -0.90 24.12 -34.85
CA ILE A 163 0.27 23.48 -34.26
C ILE A 163 -0.03 21.97 -34.27
N ASN A 164 0.12 21.30 -35.41
CA ASN A 164 -0.51 20.00 -35.67
C ASN A 164 0.38 18.77 -35.45
N THR A 165 1.69 18.96 -35.31
CA THR A 165 2.63 17.84 -35.19
C THR A 165 2.68 17.38 -33.75
N ALA A 166 2.36 16.11 -33.49
CA ALA A 166 2.45 15.53 -32.15
C ALA A 166 3.91 15.33 -31.75
N GLY A 167 4.29 15.85 -30.58
CA GLY A 167 5.53 15.53 -29.88
C GLY A 167 5.30 14.35 -28.94
N ILE A 168 5.59 14.55 -27.64
CA ILE A 168 5.18 13.60 -26.60
C ILE A 168 3.67 13.70 -26.41
N VAL A 169 2.96 12.58 -26.38
CA VAL A 169 1.54 12.52 -26.02
C VAL A 169 1.34 11.30 -25.12
N ASP A 170 1.44 11.52 -23.81
CA ASP A 170 1.27 10.46 -22.83
C ASP A 170 -0.18 9.96 -22.76
N THR A 171 -0.37 8.80 -22.10
CA THR A 171 -1.71 8.30 -21.80
C THR A 171 -2.50 9.33 -20.99
N GLY A 172 -3.73 9.60 -21.41
CA GLY A 172 -4.59 10.61 -20.78
C GLY A 172 -4.70 11.91 -21.56
N TYR A 173 -4.13 11.97 -22.77
CA TYR A 173 -4.29 13.10 -23.70
C TYR A 173 -4.69 12.61 -25.10
N THR A 174 -5.25 13.51 -25.89
CA THR A 174 -5.48 13.30 -27.33
C THR A 174 -5.09 14.55 -28.09
N ALA A 175 -4.12 14.43 -29.00
CA ALA A 175 -3.74 15.51 -29.90
C ALA A 175 -4.70 15.56 -31.10
N GLY A 176 -5.23 16.75 -31.38
CA GLY A 176 -6.01 17.04 -32.57
C GLY A 176 -5.39 18.19 -33.37
N SER A 177 -6.07 18.64 -34.42
CA SER A 177 -5.60 19.75 -35.25
C SER A 177 -5.55 21.07 -34.47
N GLY A 178 -4.38 21.44 -33.95
CA GLY A 178 -4.16 22.65 -33.14
C GLY A 178 -4.75 22.58 -31.72
N THR A 179 -5.09 21.37 -31.26
CA THR A 179 -5.76 21.16 -29.97
C THR A 179 -5.16 19.99 -29.20
N ILE A 180 -5.24 20.05 -27.89
CA ILE A 180 -5.00 18.92 -27.00
C ILE A 180 -6.25 18.73 -26.14
N THR A 181 -6.77 17.52 -26.06
CA THR A 181 -7.86 17.14 -25.15
C THR A 181 -7.30 16.39 -23.96
N VAL A 182 -7.70 16.75 -22.74
CA VAL A 182 -7.33 16.01 -21.52
C VAL A 182 -8.39 14.95 -21.20
N ALA A 183 -8.01 13.71 -20.93
CA ALA A 183 -8.97 12.65 -20.60
C ALA A 183 -9.43 12.70 -19.14
N ASN A 184 -8.62 13.26 -18.26
CA ASN A 184 -8.84 13.21 -16.81
C ASN A 184 -9.01 14.62 -16.25
N ALA A 185 -9.90 14.78 -15.28
CA ALA A 185 -9.94 16.01 -14.49
C ALA A 185 -8.66 16.16 -13.64
N GLY A 186 -8.33 17.40 -13.28
CA GLY A 186 -7.21 17.69 -12.40
C GLY A 186 -6.63 19.08 -12.59
N LYS A 187 -5.50 19.33 -11.93
CA LYS A 187 -4.73 20.55 -12.09
C LYS A 187 -3.69 20.36 -13.19
N TYR A 188 -3.56 21.35 -14.07
CA TYR A 188 -2.66 21.30 -15.21
C TYR A 188 -1.86 22.59 -15.33
N LYS A 189 -0.61 22.47 -15.76
CA LYS A 189 0.24 23.56 -16.25
C LYS A 189 0.18 23.55 -17.77
N ILE A 190 -0.28 24.64 -18.35
CA ILE A 190 -0.42 24.81 -19.79
C ILE A 190 0.55 25.91 -20.22
N THR A 191 1.41 25.60 -21.17
CA THR A 191 2.33 26.56 -21.79
C THR A 191 2.04 26.61 -23.27
N TYR A 192 1.83 27.80 -23.82
CA TYR A 192 1.92 27.97 -25.26
C TYR A 192 3.08 28.89 -25.62
N ARG A 193 3.73 28.58 -26.74
CA ARG A 193 4.70 29.44 -27.41
C ARG A 193 4.23 29.67 -28.83
N ILE A 194 4.08 30.93 -29.24
CA ILE A 194 3.80 31.28 -30.62
C ILE A 194 4.93 32.13 -31.16
N SER A 195 5.58 31.65 -32.22
CA SER A 195 6.52 32.42 -33.02
C SER A 195 5.87 32.72 -34.37
N ALA A 196 5.84 33.99 -34.72
CA ALA A 196 5.27 34.47 -35.98
C ALA A 196 6.22 35.42 -36.68
N ALA A 197 5.99 35.67 -37.97
CA ALA A 197 6.68 36.68 -38.72
C ALA A 197 5.79 37.39 -39.74
N VAL A 198 6.15 38.63 -40.09
CA VAL A 198 5.61 39.28 -41.30
C VAL A 198 6.27 38.71 -42.56
N THR A 199 5.48 38.47 -43.61
CA THR A 199 5.98 37.87 -44.87
C THR A 199 6.28 38.89 -45.97
N THR A 200 5.95 40.16 -45.71
CA THR A 200 6.17 41.29 -46.60
C THR A 200 6.81 42.42 -45.80
N ASN A 201 7.33 43.45 -46.48
CA ASN A 201 7.81 44.65 -45.80
C ASN A 201 6.63 45.44 -45.19
N SER A 202 6.16 44.98 -44.04
CA SER A 202 4.98 45.48 -43.34
C SER A 202 5.27 45.60 -41.85
N HIS A 203 4.30 46.09 -41.10
CA HIS A 203 4.30 46.05 -39.66
C HIS A 203 3.07 45.29 -39.21
N ALA A 204 3.10 44.53 -38.12
CA ALA A 204 1.94 43.77 -37.64
C ALA A 204 2.02 43.56 -36.13
N THR A 205 0.88 43.62 -35.46
CA THR A 205 0.77 43.21 -34.07
C THR A 205 -0.01 41.91 -34.02
N GLY A 206 0.62 40.85 -33.51
CA GLY A 206 -0.03 39.58 -33.23
C GLY A 206 -0.60 39.60 -31.82
N GLU A 207 -1.84 39.16 -31.65
CA GLU A 207 -2.49 38.90 -30.35
C GLU A 207 -2.83 37.41 -30.27
N TYR A 208 -2.49 36.78 -29.16
CA TYR A 208 -2.66 35.34 -28.93
C TYR A 208 -3.32 35.10 -27.59
N LYS A 209 -4.11 34.03 -27.48
CA LYS A 209 -4.80 33.68 -26.23
C LYS A 209 -5.06 32.18 -26.15
N LEU A 210 -5.15 31.67 -24.93
CA LEU A 210 -5.55 30.29 -24.66
C LEU A 210 -7.08 30.19 -24.60
N GLN A 211 -7.63 29.11 -25.15
CA GLN A 211 -9.03 28.73 -24.98
C GLN A 211 -9.16 27.33 -24.41
N VAL A 212 -10.20 27.13 -23.59
CA VAL A 212 -10.71 25.82 -23.18
C VAL A 212 -12.16 25.71 -23.62
N ASN A 213 -12.49 24.67 -24.38
CA ASN A 213 -13.83 24.44 -24.94
C ASN A 213 -14.41 25.66 -25.68
N GLY A 214 -13.53 26.43 -26.34
CA GLY A 214 -13.89 27.65 -27.05
C GLY A 214 -14.09 28.90 -26.20
N ASN A 215 -13.95 28.81 -24.89
CA ASN A 215 -13.98 29.95 -23.99
C ASN A 215 -12.56 30.48 -23.74
N ASP A 216 -12.41 31.80 -23.78
CA ASP A 216 -11.13 32.46 -23.52
C ASP A 216 -10.71 32.32 -22.05
N ILE A 217 -9.43 32.04 -21.83
CA ILE A 217 -8.87 31.95 -20.48
C ILE A 217 -8.24 33.29 -20.09
N ALA A 218 -8.78 33.91 -19.04
CA ALA A 218 -8.28 35.18 -18.51
C ALA A 218 -6.80 35.10 -18.06
N GLY A 219 -6.04 36.16 -18.37
CA GLY A 219 -4.62 36.26 -18.05
C GLY A 219 -3.73 35.39 -18.94
N THR A 220 -4.22 34.95 -20.11
CA THR A 220 -3.43 34.20 -21.09
C THR A 220 -3.18 34.96 -22.38
N THR A 221 -3.59 36.23 -22.47
CA THR A 221 -3.36 37.04 -23.67
C THR A 221 -1.89 37.45 -23.78
N GLY A 222 -1.30 37.21 -24.94
CA GLY A 222 0.06 37.59 -25.29
C GLY A 222 0.09 38.45 -26.56
N PHE A 223 1.12 39.28 -26.70
CA PHE A 223 1.30 40.15 -27.87
C PHE A 223 2.70 40.05 -28.44
N THR A 224 2.81 40.23 -29.75
CA THR A 224 4.09 40.40 -30.46
C THR A 224 3.99 41.59 -31.41
N TYR A 225 5.05 42.38 -31.53
CA TYR A 225 5.15 43.44 -32.54
C TYR A 225 6.20 43.09 -33.57
N HIS A 226 5.87 43.24 -34.84
CA HIS A 226 6.72 42.88 -35.98
C HIS A 226 6.87 44.07 -36.92
N ARG A 227 8.06 44.26 -37.49
CA ARG A 227 8.37 45.30 -38.47
C ARG A 227 9.33 44.77 -39.52
N ASN A 228 9.09 45.16 -40.77
CA ASN A 228 9.92 44.90 -41.94
C ASN A 228 10.21 43.41 -42.20
N ASN A 229 10.80 43.10 -43.35
CA ASN A 229 11.16 41.73 -43.71
C ASN A 229 12.64 41.38 -43.46
N ALA A 230 13.40 42.28 -42.81
CA ALA A 230 14.81 42.06 -42.52
C ALA A 230 15.00 41.28 -41.20
N ASP A 231 14.21 41.60 -40.18
CA ASP A 231 14.00 40.73 -39.02
C ASP A 231 12.53 40.78 -38.62
N SER A 232 11.76 39.92 -39.28
CA SER A 232 10.31 39.93 -39.21
C SER A 232 9.74 39.12 -38.05
N ARG A 233 10.59 38.48 -37.23
CA ARG A 233 10.21 37.42 -36.29
C ARG A 233 9.92 37.97 -34.90
N GLY A 234 8.96 37.35 -34.23
CA GLY A 234 8.66 37.63 -32.83
C GLY A 234 7.98 36.44 -32.16
N THR A 235 8.30 36.25 -30.88
CA THR A 235 7.82 35.10 -30.10
C THR A 235 7.16 35.59 -28.81
N VAL A 236 6.06 34.95 -28.45
CA VAL A 236 5.45 35.06 -27.13
C VAL A 236 5.36 33.68 -26.49
N THR A 237 5.60 33.62 -25.18
CA THR A 237 5.39 32.42 -24.35
C THR A 237 4.51 32.79 -23.18
N VAL A 238 3.47 31.99 -22.93
CA VAL A 238 2.55 32.17 -21.80
C VAL A 238 2.36 30.85 -21.09
N THR A 239 2.44 30.87 -19.77
CA THR A 239 2.15 29.73 -18.90
C THR A 239 0.96 30.04 -18.00
N LYS A 240 0.04 29.10 -17.85
CA LYS A 240 -1.12 29.18 -16.96
C LYS A 240 -1.29 27.87 -16.21
N ILE A 241 -1.64 27.95 -14.93
CA ILE A 241 -2.11 26.79 -14.16
C ILE A 241 -3.64 26.87 -14.07
N LEU A 242 -4.33 25.78 -14.42
CA LEU A 242 -5.79 25.67 -14.42
C LEU A 242 -6.24 24.34 -13.81
N ASN A 243 -7.42 24.33 -13.21
CA ASN A 243 -8.16 23.09 -13.03
C ASN A 243 -8.96 22.83 -14.31
N LEU A 244 -8.81 21.64 -14.87
CA LEU A 244 -9.55 21.20 -16.06
C LEU A 244 -10.47 20.03 -15.68
N ASN A 245 -11.57 19.93 -16.39
CA ASN A 245 -12.47 18.78 -16.37
C ASN A 245 -11.98 17.71 -17.34
N ALA A 246 -12.47 16.48 -17.15
CA ALA A 246 -12.29 15.44 -18.15
C ALA A 246 -12.92 15.86 -19.47
N ASN A 247 -12.20 15.61 -20.56
CA ASN A 247 -12.53 15.94 -21.95
C ASN A 247 -12.50 17.43 -22.31
N ASP A 248 -11.92 18.28 -21.45
CA ASP A 248 -11.66 19.67 -21.85
C ASP A 248 -10.69 19.71 -23.05
N VAL A 249 -11.05 20.52 -24.05
CA VAL A 249 -10.28 20.73 -25.28
C VAL A 249 -9.58 22.08 -25.22
N ILE A 250 -8.26 22.05 -25.31
CA ILE A 250 -7.39 23.20 -25.15
C ILE A 250 -6.82 23.58 -26.50
N ARG A 251 -6.82 24.88 -26.82
CA ARG A 251 -6.22 25.41 -28.04
C ARG A 251 -5.65 26.80 -27.82
N VAL A 252 -4.75 27.19 -28.72
CA VAL A 252 -4.27 28.57 -28.82
C VAL A 252 -4.95 29.22 -30.00
N GLN A 253 -5.38 30.45 -29.84
CA GLN A 253 -5.89 31.27 -30.92
C GLN A 253 -4.98 32.47 -31.15
N GLY A 254 -4.91 32.94 -32.40
CA GLY A 254 -4.16 34.14 -32.77
C GLY A 254 -4.89 35.00 -33.80
N LYS A 255 -4.57 36.30 -33.81
CA LYS A 255 -5.02 37.26 -34.85
C LYS A 255 -4.00 38.37 -35.09
N VAL A 256 -4.13 39.07 -36.22
CA VAL A 256 -3.51 40.38 -36.46
C VAL A 256 -4.44 41.47 -35.92
N VAL A 257 -3.96 42.30 -35.00
CA VAL A 257 -4.78 43.33 -34.31
C VAL A 257 -5.24 44.45 -35.26
N ASN A 258 -4.58 44.65 -36.39
CA ASN A 258 -4.80 45.80 -37.29
C ASN A 258 -5.20 45.31 -38.71
N SER A 259 -6.18 45.97 -39.32
CA SER A 259 -7.03 45.36 -40.35
C SER A 259 -6.65 45.56 -41.83
N SER A 260 -5.66 46.41 -42.17
CA SER A 260 -5.38 46.73 -43.59
C SER A 260 -3.99 46.25 -44.02
N ASN A 261 -3.93 45.25 -44.90
CA ASN A 261 -2.73 44.74 -45.60
C ASN A 261 -1.54 44.32 -44.72
N ARG A 262 -1.84 43.64 -43.60
CA ARG A 262 -0.83 43.17 -42.65
C ARG A 262 -0.90 41.66 -42.56
N THR A 263 0.16 40.99 -42.99
CA THR A 263 0.28 39.53 -42.93
C THR A 263 1.12 39.15 -41.73
N LEU A 264 0.59 38.27 -40.88
CA LEU A 264 1.40 37.45 -39.98
C LEU A 264 1.26 36.00 -40.41
N GLN A 265 2.34 35.25 -40.25
CA GLN A 265 2.40 33.82 -40.51
C GLN A 265 3.15 33.14 -39.38
N LEU A 266 2.76 31.91 -39.05
CA LEU A 266 3.52 31.07 -38.12
C LEU A 266 4.95 30.86 -38.63
N MET A 267 5.91 30.71 -37.72
CA MET A 267 7.27 30.32 -38.04
C MET A 267 7.45 28.81 -37.86
N ALA A 268 7.96 28.15 -38.90
CA ALA A 268 8.24 26.72 -38.86
C ALA A 268 9.17 26.39 -37.67
N ASN A 269 8.83 25.34 -36.92
CA ASN A 269 9.53 24.88 -35.71
C ASN A 269 9.57 25.91 -34.56
N GLY A 270 8.78 26.99 -34.64
CA GLY A 270 8.81 28.09 -33.68
C GLY A 270 7.72 28.06 -32.62
N SER A 271 6.65 27.28 -32.81
CA SER A 271 5.44 27.32 -31.98
C SER A 271 5.10 25.96 -31.37
N SER A 272 4.58 25.96 -30.15
CA SER A 272 4.12 24.74 -29.46
C SER A 272 3.00 25.03 -28.44
N LEU A 273 2.22 24.00 -28.14
CA LEU A 273 1.29 23.93 -27.02
C LEU A 273 1.67 22.70 -26.18
N ILE A 274 1.99 22.93 -24.91
CA ILE A 274 2.41 21.91 -23.94
C ILE A 274 1.42 21.92 -22.78
N ILE A 275 0.94 20.75 -22.39
CA ILE A 275 0.03 20.55 -21.25
C ILE A 275 0.61 19.46 -20.36
N GLU A 276 0.90 19.81 -19.11
CA GLU A 276 1.42 18.91 -18.10
C GLU A 276 0.43 18.80 -16.94
N LYS A 277 0.13 17.58 -16.49
CA LYS A 277 -0.66 17.35 -15.29
C LYS A 277 0.19 17.57 -14.04
N LEU A 278 -0.38 18.19 -13.02
CA LEU A 278 0.25 18.47 -11.71
C LEU A 278 -0.33 17.61 -10.59
#